data_AF-A0A7W1SSK1-F1
#
_entry.id   AF-A0A7W1SSK1-F1
#
_cell.length_a   1.000
_cell.length_b   1.000
_cell.length_c   1.000
_cell.angle_alpha   90.00
_cell.angle_beta   90.00
_cell.angle_gamma   90.00
#
_symmetry.space_group_name_H-M   'P 1'
#
loop_
_entity.id
_entity.type
_entity.pdbx_description
1 polymer ?
#
loop_
_entity_poly.entity_id
_entity_poly.type
_entity_poly.pdbx_seq_one_letter_code
_entity_poly.pdbx_strand_id
1 'polypeptide(L)'
;MHRVTSSDGTLVYGWRPFTAREKADFVSGRSAPKTAAVRLAAKPDGELRAESASGCSENVCITIVGTGLFIQEWRTSALYGGNYICTRSRWWHQYRNDPPPGWLERTGNGVCGGAGVFFSDWFPKRNFPTGIACNTWDYIVGRPCESITL
;
A
#
# COMPACT_ATOMS: atom_id res chain seq x y z
N MET A 1 0.86 -17.73 -2.98
CA MET A 1 1.58 -16.63 -2.29
C MET A 1 3.06 -16.80 -2.62
N HIS A 2 3.72 -15.76 -3.10
CA HIS A 2 5.14 -15.76 -3.41
C HIS A 2 5.89 -14.83 -2.44
N ARG A 3 7.11 -15.20 -2.05
CA ARG A 3 7.98 -14.43 -1.15
C ARG A 3 9.37 -14.30 -1.75
N VAL A 4 9.93 -13.10 -1.71
CA VAL A 4 11.30 -12.79 -2.16
C VAL A 4 11.98 -11.94 -1.09
N THR A 5 13.22 -12.27 -0.76
CA THR A 5 14.04 -11.52 0.21
C THR A 5 15.18 -10.84 -0.51
N SER A 6 15.38 -9.55 -0.25
CA SER A 6 16.46 -8.73 -0.81
C SER A 6 17.01 -7.78 0.26
N SER A 7 18.12 -7.12 -0.04
CA SER A 7 18.79 -6.19 0.90
C SER A 7 17.95 -4.99 1.32
N ASP A 8 16.96 -4.59 0.50
CA ASP A 8 15.98 -3.54 0.75
C ASP A 8 14.72 -4.03 1.50
N GLY A 9 14.69 -5.29 1.94
CA GLY A 9 13.61 -5.87 2.74
C GLY A 9 12.90 -7.05 2.07
N THR A 10 12.01 -7.70 2.83
CA THR A 10 11.22 -8.82 2.32
C THR A 10 10.02 -8.32 1.51
N LEU A 11 9.70 -9.00 0.42
CA LEU A 11 8.50 -8.77 -0.37
C LEU A 11 7.64 -10.03 -0.41
N VAL A 12 6.34 -9.88 -0.13
CA VAL A 12 5.33 -10.93 -0.27
C VAL A 12 4.27 -10.45 -1.24
N TYR A 13 3.88 -11.28 -2.20
CA TYR A 13 2.93 -10.86 -3.24
C TYR A 13 2.08 -12.01 -3.77
N GLY A 14 1.01 -11.63 -4.46
CA GLY A 14 0.18 -12.59 -5.15
C GLY A 14 -1.15 -12.00 -5.63
N TRP A 15 -1.97 -12.92 -6.11
CA TRP A 15 -3.34 -12.66 -6.54
C TRP A 15 -4.25 -13.69 -5.88
N ARG A 16 -5.48 -13.28 -5.59
CA ARG A 16 -6.57 -14.16 -5.21
C ARG A 16 -7.88 -13.69 -5.83
N PRO A 17 -8.84 -14.60 -6.09
CA PRO A 17 -10.18 -14.18 -6.46
C PRO A 17 -10.84 -13.35 -5.34
N PHE A 18 -11.83 -12.55 -5.71
CA PHE A 18 -12.67 -11.86 -4.74
C PHE A 18 -13.40 -12.86 -3.84
N THR A 19 -13.55 -12.50 -2.57
CA THR A 19 -14.63 -13.09 -1.75
C THR A 19 -15.99 -12.60 -2.25
N ALA A 20 -17.07 -13.30 -1.91
CA ALA A 20 -18.42 -12.89 -2.29
C ALA A 20 -18.76 -11.46 -1.82
N ARG A 21 -18.30 -11.09 -0.61
CA ARG A 21 -18.50 -9.75 -0.03
C ARG A 21 -17.72 -8.68 -0.79
N GLU A 22 -16.43 -8.90 -1.04
CA GLU A 22 -15.60 -7.94 -1.79
C GLU A 22 -16.11 -7.74 -3.22
N LYS A 23 -16.60 -8.81 -3.85
CA LYS A 23 -17.21 -8.71 -5.17
C LYS A 23 -18.47 -7.84 -5.14
N ALA A 24 -19.33 -8.02 -4.14
CA ALA A 24 -20.54 -7.21 -3.97
C ALA A 24 -20.21 -5.73 -3.69
N ASP A 25 -19.24 -5.47 -2.81
CA ASP A 25 -18.78 -4.12 -2.49
C ASP A 25 -18.22 -3.43 -3.74
N PHE A 26 -17.32 -4.10 -4.46
CA PHE A 26 -16.72 -3.60 -5.71
C PHE A 26 -17.76 -3.27 -6.79
N VAL A 27 -18.71 -4.16 -7.06
CA VAL A 27 -19.77 -3.95 -8.07
C VAL A 27 -20.73 -2.83 -7.65
N SER A 28 -20.96 -2.65 -6.35
CA SER A 28 -21.81 -1.57 -5.83
C SER A 28 -21.12 -0.19 -5.80
N GLY A 29 -19.87 -0.08 -6.26
CA GLY A 29 -19.08 1.16 -6.24
C GLY A 29 -18.65 1.58 -4.82
N ARG A 30 -18.86 0.71 -3.82
CA ARG A 30 -18.29 0.91 -2.49
C ARG A 30 -16.83 0.52 -2.60
N SER A 31 -15.92 1.51 -2.52
CA SER A 31 -14.48 1.26 -2.43
C SER A 31 -14.22 0.20 -1.35
N ALA A 32 -13.20 -0.65 -1.55
CA ALA A 32 -12.77 -1.65 -0.56
C ALA A 32 -12.90 -1.07 0.85
N PRO A 33 -13.42 -1.83 1.84
CA PRO A 33 -13.52 -1.32 3.19
C PRO A 33 -12.16 -0.76 3.54
N LYS A 34 -12.10 0.57 3.77
CA LYS A 34 -10.90 1.22 4.28
C LYS A 34 -10.51 0.38 5.48
N THR A 35 -9.44 -0.40 5.40
CA THR A 35 -8.84 -0.97 6.60
C THR A 35 -8.58 0.27 7.44
N ALA A 36 -9.28 0.41 8.57
CA ALA A 36 -9.29 1.66 9.29
C ALA A 36 -7.84 2.08 9.57
N ALA A 37 -7.46 3.27 9.11
CA ALA A 37 -6.21 3.86 9.56
C ALA A 37 -6.33 3.97 11.07
N VAL A 38 -5.42 3.31 11.79
CA VAL A 38 -5.31 3.57 13.22
C VAL A 38 -4.65 4.94 13.35
N ARG A 39 -5.47 5.99 13.28
CA ARG A 39 -5.09 7.32 13.76
C ARG A 39 -5.04 7.22 15.27
N LEU A 40 -3.83 7.11 15.84
CA LEU A 40 -3.68 7.18 17.29
C LEU A 40 -3.98 8.62 17.73
N ALA A 41 -5.06 8.79 18.48
CA ALA A 41 -5.27 9.99 19.27
C ALA A 41 -4.24 10.02 20.40
N ALA A 42 -3.63 11.17 20.64
CA ALA A 42 -2.69 11.41 21.72
C ALA A 42 -3.25 10.90 23.07
N LYS A 43 -2.48 10.08 23.79
CA LYS A 43 -2.69 9.88 25.22
C LYS A 43 -1.96 10.97 26.02
N PRO A 44 -2.42 11.31 27.25
CA PRO A 44 -1.91 12.44 28.02
C PRO A 44 -0.52 12.22 28.67
N ASP A 45 0.18 11.13 28.37
CA ASP A 45 1.41 10.68 29.02
C ASP A 45 2.69 10.83 28.15
N GLY A 46 2.62 11.54 27.02
CA GLY A 46 3.80 11.98 26.27
C GLY A 46 4.52 10.89 25.46
N GLU A 47 4.00 9.66 25.41
CA GLU A 47 4.52 8.62 24.52
C GLU A 47 3.81 8.72 23.15
N LEU A 48 4.41 9.46 22.22
CA LEU A 48 4.01 9.47 20.81
C LEU A 48 4.29 8.07 20.21
N ARG A 49 3.23 7.28 19.98
CA ARG A 49 3.28 6.03 19.21
C ARG A 49 2.62 6.23 17.85
N ALA A 50 3.13 5.50 16.87
CA ALA A 50 2.93 5.65 15.43
C ALA A 50 1.52 5.84 14.88
N GLU A 51 1.37 6.78 13.94
CA GLU A 51 0.22 6.78 13.04
C GLU A 51 0.42 5.69 11.96
N SER A 52 -0.27 4.56 12.12
CA SER A 52 -0.45 3.64 11.00
C SER A 52 -1.41 4.29 10.01
N ALA A 53 -1.00 4.38 8.74
CA ALA A 53 -1.76 5.09 7.73
C ALA A 53 -2.36 4.11 6.72
N SER A 54 -3.63 4.31 6.36
CA SER A 54 -4.29 3.50 5.34
C SER A 54 -5.42 4.25 4.65
N GLY A 55 -5.51 4.02 3.35
CA GLY A 55 -6.44 4.69 2.48
C GLY A 55 -6.52 3.99 1.13
N CYS A 56 -7.58 4.30 0.39
CA CYS A 56 -7.72 3.85 -0.98
C CYS A 56 -7.95 5.07 -1.88
N SER A 57 -7.39 5.03 -3.08
CA SER A 57 -7.68 5.92 -4.18
C SER A 57 -8.11 5.03 -5.33
N GLU A 58 -9.36 5.18 -5.74
CA GLU A 58 -10.00 4.31 -6.72
C GLU A 58 -9.84 2.82 -6.35
N ASN A 59 -9.09 2.05 -7.14
CA ASN A 59 -8.95 0.61 -6.96
C ASN A 59 -7.70 0.20 -6.18
N VAL A 60 -6.83 1.14 -5.83
CA VAL A 60 -5.57 0.86 -5.13
C VAL A 60 -5.67 1.33 -3.68
N CYS A 61 -5.20 0.49 -2.77
CA CYS A 61 -5.13 0.79 -1.34
C CYS A 61 -3.68 0.71 -0.84
N ILE A 62 -3.40 1.48 0.21
CA ILE A 62 -2.14 1.55 0.94
C ILE A 62 -2.37 1.20 2.40
N THR A 63 -1.38 0.55 3.03
CA THR A 63 -1.32 0.44 4.48
C THR A 63 0.14 0.50 4.92
N ILE A 64 0.48 1.45 5.79
CA ILE A 64 1.81 1.62 6.35
C ILE A 64 1.74 1.35 7.85
N VAL A 65 2.61 0.47 8.33
CA VAL A 65 2.77 0.12 9.75
C VAL A 65 4.20 0.47 10.15
N GLY A 66 4.36 1.25 11.22
CA GLY A 66 5.65 1.81 11.60
C GLY A 66 5.62 2.49 12.96
N THR A 67 6.61 3.34 13.26
CA THR A 67 6.63 4.32 14.36
C THR A 67 7.51 5.51 14.03
N GLY A 68 6.94 6.72 14.09
CA GLY A 68 7.56 7.94 13.58
C GLY A 68 8.01 7.74 12.13
N LEU A 69 9.31 7.91 11.90
CA LEU A 69 9.94 7.72 10.58
C LEU A 69 10.28 6.25 10.25
N PHE A 70 10.17 5.34 11.22
CA PHE A 70 10.51 3.93 11.01
C PHE A 70 9.32 3.18 10.42
N ILE A 71 9.48 2.64 9.20
CA ILE A 71 8.45 1.81 8.56
C ILE A 71 8.83 0.34 8.71
N GLN A 72 7.97 -0.41 9.39
CA GLN A 72 8.10 -1.86 9.53
C GLN A 72 7.49 -2.59 8.34
N GLU A 73 6.33 -2.12 7.88
CA GLU A 73 5.55 -2.73 6.81
C GLU A 73 4.91 -1.65 5.94
N TRP A 74 4.99 -1.83 4.63
CA TRP A 74 4.36 -0.96 3.65
C TRP A 74 3.66 -1.83 2.60
N ARG A 75 2.35 -1.95 2.78
CA ARG A 75 1.48 -2.86 2.04
C ARG A 75 0.66 -2.12 1.00
N THR A 76 0.33 -2.84 -0.06
CA THR A 76 -0.63 -2.37 -1.06
C THR A 76 -1.47 -3.50 -1.61
N SER A 77 -2.72 -3.18 -1.90
CA SER A 77 -3.64 -4.05 -2.62
C SER A 77 -4.29 -3.29 -3.77
N ALA A 78 -4.65 -4.01 -4.82
CA ALA A 78 -5.39 -3.49 -5.95
C ALA A 78 -6.59 -4.39 -6.25
N LEU A 79 -7.78 -3.79 -6.32
CA LEU A 79 -9.00 -4.45 -6.77
C LEU A 79 -9.06 -4.39 -8.29
N TYR A 80 -9.39 -5.50 -8.93
CA TYR A 80 -9.46 -5.53 -10.37
C TYR A 80 -10.66 -6.37 -10.83
N GLY A 81 -11.51 -5.79 -11.67
CA GLY A 81 -12.75 -6.41 -12.15
C GLY A 81 -12.70 -6.95 -13.58
N GLY A 82 -11.56 -6.87 -14.26
CA GLY A 82 -11.43 -7.22 -15.68
C GLY A 82 -10.95 -8.65 -15.95
N ASN A 83 -10.55 -8.89 -17.20
CA ASN A 83 -10.00 -10.16 -17.69
C ASN A 83 -8.54 -10.38 -17.25
N TYR A 84 -7.93 -11.50 -17.61
CA TYR A 84 -6.54 -11.79 -17.23
C TYR A 84 -5.56 -10.62 -17.53
N ILE A 85 -4.80 -10.19 -16.52
CA ILE A 85 -3.73 -9.20 -16.62
C ILE A 85 -2.47 -9.67 -15.87
N CYS A 86 -1.32 -9.15 -16.27
CA CYS A 86 -0.09 -9.18 -15.47
C CYS A 86 0.21 -7.75 -15.02
N THR A 87 0.35 -7.56 -13.71
CA THR A 87 0.58 -6.26 -13.09
C THR A 87 1.73 -6.37 -12.07
N ARG A 88 2.19 -5.23 -11.55
CA ARG A 88 3.15 -5.16 -10.44
C ARG A 88 2.90 -3.90 -9.64
N SER A 89 3.14 -3.98 -8.35
CA SER A 89 3.06 -2.84 -7.43
C SER A 89 4.28 -1.94 -7.53
N ARG A 90 4.12 -0.66 -7.19
CA ARG A 90 5.20 0.31 -7.02
C ARG A 90 5.00 1.10 -5.73
N TRP A 91 6.10 1.36 -5.03
CA TRP A 91 6.14 2.17 -3.81
C TRP A 91 6.92 3.43 -4.11
N TRP A 92 6.25 4.56 -3.94
CA TRP A 92 6.81 5.87 -4.20
C TRP A 92 6.97 6.63 -2.90
N HIS A 93 8.09 7.31 -2.73
CA HIS A 93 8.30 8.23 -1.63
C HIS A 93 8.72 9.59 -2.17
N GLN A 94 7.93 10.62 -1.85
CA GLN A 94 8.18 12.00 -2.23
C GLN A 94 8.72 12.74 -1.01
N TYR A 95 9.96 13.20 -1.06
CA TYR A 95 10.50 14.11 -0.06
C TYR A 95 10.40 15.56 -0.57
N ARG A 96 10.55 16.53 0.35
CA ARG A 96 10.14 17.95 0.32
C ARG A 96 10.25 18.77 -0.99
N ASN A 97 10.87 18.29 -2.08
CA ASN A 97 10.99 18.99 -3.36
C ASN A 97 10.91 18.09 -4.61
N ASP A 98 10.55 16.80 -4.51
CA ASP A 98 10.55 15.94 -5.69
C ASP A 98 9.33 16.21 -6.58
N PRO A 99 9.50 16.26 -7.92
CA PRO A 99 8.37 16.32 -8.83
C PRO A 99 7.53 15.04 -8.72
N PRO A 100 6.20 15.10 -8.91
CA PRO A 100 5.39 13.90 -9.03
C PRO A 100 5.97 12.97 -10.10
N PRO A 101 6.11 11.65 -9.83
CA PRO A 101 5.51 10.91 -8.73
C PRO A 101 6.36 10.79 -7.43
N GLY A 102 7.48 11.50 -7.28
CA GLY A 102 8.46 11.22 -6.24
C GLY A 102 9.42 10.08 -6.62
N TRP A 103 10.23 9.62 -5.68
CA TRP A 103 11.20 8.55 -5.92
C TRP A 103 10.58 7.18 -5.85
N LEU A 104 10.94 6.32 -6.81
CA LEU A 104 10.56 4.91 -6.78
C LEU A 104 11.44 4.18 -5.77
N GLU A 105 10.91 3.93 -4.59
CA GLU A 105 11.61 3.21 -3.52
C GLU A 105 11.72 1.72 -3.82
N ARG A 106 10.64 1.14 -4.37
CA ARG A 106 10.59 -0.27 -4.70
C ARG A 106 9.61 -0.56 -5.82
N THR A 107 9.94 -1.59 -6.61
CA THR A 107 9.03 -2.22 -7.57
C THR A 107 8.75 -3.66 -7.16
N GLY A 108 7.50 -4.06 -7.23
CA GLY A 108 7.08 -5.43 -6.95
C GLY A 108 7.41 -6.36 -8.10
N ASN A 109 7.38 -7.66 -7.83
CA ASN A 109 7.45 -8.66 -8.90
C ASN A 109 6.16 -8.65 -9.74
N GLY A 110 6.28 -9.16 -10.96
CA GLY A 110 5.11 -9.40 -11.80
C GLY A 110 4.17 -10.44 -11.18
N VAL A 111 2.89 -10.10 -11.13
CA VAL A 111 1.81 -10.96 -10.66
C VAL A 111 0.73 -11.00 -11.72
N CYS A 112 0.28 -12.19 -12.07
CA CYS A 112 -0.78 -12.35 -13.06
C CYS A 112 -2.03 -13.00 -12.46
N GLY A 113 -3.19 -12.57 -12.94
CA GLY A 113 -4.50 -13.01 -12.43
C GLY A 113 -5.64 -12.34 -13.17
N GLY A 114 -6.87 -12.80 -12.90
CA GLY A 114 -8.10 -12.20 -13.43
C GLY A 114 -8.79 -11.31 -12.42
N ALA A 115 -10.11 -11.22 -12.51
CA ALA A 115 -10.92 -10.48 -11.54
C ALA A 115 -10.66 -10.94 -10.10
N GLY A 116 -10.26 -10.02 -9.22
CA GLY A 116 -9.87 -10.33 -7.85
C GLY A 116 -9.05 -9.23 -7.18
N VAL A 117 -8.30 -9.65 -6.18
CA VAL A 117 -7.43 -8.79 -5.38
C VAL A 117 -5.97 -9.16 -5.64
N PHE A 118 -5.23 -8.21 -6.19
CA PHE A 118 -3.77 -8.25 -6.22
C PHE A 118 -3.24 -7.66 -4.92
N PHE A 119 -2.19 -8.24 -4.35
CA PHE A 119 -1.58 -7.75 -3.11
C PHE A 119 -0.07 -7.85 -3.17
N SER A 120 0.58 -6.93 -2.49
CA SER A 120 2.03 -6.83 -2.40
C SER A 120 2.41 -6.12 -1.10
N ASP A 121 3.15 -6.81 -0.25
CA ASP A 121 3.59 -6.35 1.06
C ASP A 121 5.11 -6.24 1.06
N TRP A 122 5.60 -5.04 1.34
CA TRP A 122 7.02 -4.79 1.53
C TRP A 122 7.32 -4.60 3.01
N PHE A 123 8.36 -5.27 3.51
CA PHE A 123 8.82 -5.19 4.89
C PHE A 123 10.21 -4.54 4.93
N PRO A 124 10.30 -3.21 4.78
CA PRO A 124 11.59 -2.49 4.71
C PRO A 124 12.33 -2.46 6.03
N LYS A 125 11.62 -2.35 7.17
CA LYS A 125 12.18 -2.25 8.52
C LYS A 125 13.32 -1.23 8.61
N ARG A 126 13.09 -0.02 8.11
CA ARG A 126 14.07 1.08 8.10
C ARG A 126 13.41 2.44 8.28
N ASN A 127 14.22 3.45 8.55
CA ASN A 127 13.78 4.84 8.60
C ASN A 127 13.61 5.43 7.19
N PHE A 128 12.56 6.23 7.01
CA PHE A 128 12.30 7.05 5.84
C PHE A 128 12.33 8.54 6.26
N PRO A 129 12.80 9.46 5.39
CA PRO A 129 12.67 10.88 5.69
C PRO A 129 11.19 11.30 5.78
N THR A 130 10.92 12.44 6.42
CA THR A 130 9.58 13.06 6.37
C THR A 130 9.17 13.30 4.93
N GLY A 131 7.96 12.89 4.55
CA GLY A 131 7.53 12.93 3.16
C GLY A 131 6.14 12.35 2.94
N ILE A 132 5.85 12.02 1.68
CA ILE A 132 4.59 11.40 1.25
C ILE A 132 4.91 10.03 0.65
N ALA A 133 4.30 8.99 1.19
CA ALA A 133 4.39 7.62 0.72
C ALA A 133 3.15 7.26 -0.11
N CYS A 134 3.34 6.80 -1.34
CA CYS A 134 2.25 6.40 -2.23
C CYS A 134 2.44 4.99 -2.79
N ASN A 135 1.33 4.39 -3.21
CA ASN A 135 1.34 3.14 -3.97
C ASN A 135 0.66 3.29 -5.33
N THR A 136 1.16 2.57 -6.31
CA THR A 136 0.48 2.37 -7.60
C THR A 136 0.61 0.92 -8.05
N TRP A 137 -0.22 0.52 -9.00
CA TRP A 137 -0.10 -0.75 -9.71
C TRP A 137 -0.12 -0.50 -11.21
N ASP A 138 0.69 -1.24 -11.96
CA ASP A 138 0.68 -1.13 -13.42
C ASP A 138 -0.70 -1.59 -13.96
N TYR A 139 -1.29 -0.81 -14.86
CA TYR A 139 -2.60 -1.10 -15.48
C TYR A 139 -3.82 -1.12 -14.55
N ILE A 140 -3.67 -0.76 -13.27
CA ILE A 140 -4.80 -0.60 -12.35
C ILE A 140 -4.81 0.83 -11.80
N VAL A 141 -5.90 1.55 -12.05
CA VAL A 141 -6.00 2.97 -11.70
C VAL A 141 -6.19 3.14 -10.19
N GLY A 142 -5.47 4.12 -9.64
CA GLY A 142 -5.49 4.45 -8.22
C GLY A 142 -4.10 4.82 -7.72
N ARG A 143 -4.04 5.84 -6.87
CA ARG A 143 -2.79 6.27 -6.24
C ARG A 143 -3.02 6.81 -4.83
N PRO A 144 -3.25 5.94 -3.85
CA PRO A 144 -3.37 6.37 -2.46
C PRO A 144 -1.99 6.83 -1.96
N CYS A 145 -2.00 7.88 -1.15
CA CYS A 145 -0.81 8.48 -0.57
C CYS A 145 -1.07 8.81 0.89
N GLU A 146 -0.05 8.67 1.73
CA GLU A 146 -0.09 8.96 3.17
C GLU A 146 1.16 9.74 3.58
N SER A 147 1.05 10.60 4.60
CA SER A 147 2.18 11.36 5.13
C SER A 147 3.01 10.52 6.10
N ILE A 148 4.34 10.60 5.98
CA ILE A 148 5.30 10.09 6.95
C ILE A 148 5.83 11.31 7.71
N THR A 149 5.50 11.43 8.98
CA THR A 149 5.92 12.54 9.85
C THR A 149 6.49 12.04 11.18
N LEU A 150 7.19 12.92 11.88
CA LEU A 150 7.69 12.68 13.23
C LEU A 150 6.55 12.64 14.25
#